data_AF-A0A226MZ43-F1
#
_entry.id   AF-A0A226MZ43-F1
#
_cell.length_a   1.000
_cell.length_b   1.000
_cell.length_c   1.000
_cell.angle_alpha   90.00
_cell.angle_beta   90.00
_cell.angle_gamma   90.00
#
_symmetry.space_group_name_H-M   'P 1'
#
loop_
_entity.id
_entity.type
_entity.pdbx_description
1 polymer ?
#
loop_
_entity_poly.entity_id
_entity_poly.type
_entity_poly.pdbx_seq_one_letter_code
_entity_poly.pdbx_strand_id
1 'polypeptide(L)'
;MEGEGLSAEEESVGQEEGEDDEEEKALSDEGEKEEVLVPCPLTEEMLKEGLSLLCKIGNGLAHAYVKFEAKYKDLTDISPLECFIHLRYVDLSENKLQDLSPLSNLTHLLWLKMDGNLLTSAHMQELPYLQVISFAHNRIKNMEGFTHPHLANLNLKGGTDYSLRYNAHRKLTLSGVNSHYFFVLGHSGNKIQTALGLSQALYSLRILELRGNKLESTAGLYLPKLKKLYLAQNAIRSLEGLEALEQLSTLHLRDNELETLDGFSSSMKCLQYLNLRNNGISSFQEVAKLQVLPVLQALVLMDNPCSDDTSYRQEVLIQLPHLKRLDKEPAEQN
;
A
#
# COMPACT_ATOMS: atom_id res chain seq x y z
N MET A 1 -4.12 -42.48 73.47
CA MET A 1 -3.98 -41.30 74.33
C MET A 1 -2.57 -40.80 74.06
N GLU A 2 -2.46 -39.76 73.23
CA GLU A 2 -2.30 -38.38 73.73
C GLU A 2 -0.96 -38.26 74.47
N GLY A 3 -0.01 -37.41 74.12
CA GLY A 3 0.06 -36.32 73.15
C GLY A 3 1.41 -35.60 73.36
N GLU A 4 1.77 -34.72 72.42
CA GLU A 4 2.56 -33.47 72.58
C GLU A 4 4.04 -33.59 73.05
N GLY A 5 5.05 -32.90 72.51
CA GLY A 5 5.19 -31.87 71.46
C GLY A 5 6.68 -31.79 71.03
N LEU A 6 6.97 -31.47 69.76
CA LEU A 6 7.22 -30.13 69.18
C LEU A 6 8.69 -29.66 69.27
N SER A 7 9.40 -29.78 68.15
CA SER A 7 10.22 -28.69 67.57
C SER A 7 10.43 -29.01 66.07
N ALA A 8 9.58 -28.44 65.24
CA ALA A 8 9.77 -28.35 63.79
C ALA A 8 9.69 -26.85 63.46
N GLU A 9 10.72 -26.35 62.79
CA GLU A 9 10.76 -25.01 62.25
C GLU A 9 9.76 -24.94 61.07
N GLU A 10 8.64 -24.25 61.28
CA GLU A 10 7.76 -23.77 60.21
C GLU A 10 8.25 -22.39 59.77
N GLU A 11 8.77 -22.29 58.55
CA GLU A 11 8.83 -21.03 57.82
C GLU A 11 7.43 -20.73 57.28
N SER A 12 6.90 -19.57 57.66
CA SER A 12 5.62 -19.04 57.23
C SER A 12 5.80 -18.00 56.11
N VAL A 13 5.00 -18.20 55.07
CA VAL A 13 4.22 -17.21 54.31
C VAL A 13 4.97 -16.10 53.57
N GLY A 14 4.78 -16.12 52.25
CA GLY A 14 4.89 -14.95 51.37
C GLY A 14 4.29 -15.25 50.00
N GLN A 15 2.97 -15.16 49.88
CA GLN A 15 2.27 -14.97 48.60
C GLN A 15 2.46 -13.51 48.18
N GLU A 16 3.09 -13.26 47.04
CA GLU A 16 2.96 -12.00 46.29
C GLU A 16 2.71 -12.36 44.82
N GLU A 17 1.43 -12.49 44.50
CA GLU A 17 0.93 -12.30 43.13
C GLU A 17 0.48 -10.84 43.00
N GLY A 18 0.95 -10.17 41.95
CA GLY A 18 0.20 -9.09 41.28
C GLY A 18 0.53 -7.65 41.68
N GLU A 19 1.68 -7.12 41.25
CA GLU A 19 1.91 -5.66 41.15
C GLU A 19 2.72 -5.22 39.91
N ASP A 20 2.81 -6.02 38.82
CA ASP A 20 3.58 -5.63 37.62
C ASP A 20 2.72 -5.13 36.43
N ASP A 21 1.38 -5.15 36.52
CA ASP A 21 0.48 -4.77 35.41
C ASP A 21 -0.04 -3.32 35.45
N GLU A 22 0.33 -2.52 36.47
CA GLU A 22 -0.10 -1.12 36.59
C GLU A 22 0.97 -0.07 36.20
N GLU A 23 2.27 -0.41 36.19
CA GLU A 23 3.32 0.55 35.79
C GLU A 23 3.52 0.68 34.27
N GLU A 24 3.10 -0.29 33.45
CA GLU A 24 3.13 -0.16 31.97
C GLU A 24 1.96 0.65 31.39
N LYS A 25 0.93 0.96 32.19
CA LYS A 25 -0.22 1.79 31.76
C LYS A 25 -0.05 3.29 32.00
N ALA A 26 0.94 3.70 32.80
CA ALA A 26 1.12 5.10 33.20
C ALA A 26 2.02 5.95 32.26
N LEU A 27 2.57 5.38 31.18
CA LEU A 27 3.41 6.10 30.19
C LEU A 27 2.67 6.48 28.89
N SER A 28 1.34 6.48 28.90
CA SER A 28 0.51 6.72 27.70
C SER A 28 -0.18 8.09 27.65
N ASP A 29 0.17 9.03 28.55
CA ASP A 29 -0.51 10.33 28.63
C ASP A 29 0.46 11.53 28.61
N GLU A 30 1.54 11.45 27.81
CA GLU A 30 2.20 12.68 27.36
C GLU A 30 1.31 13.34 26.29
N GLY A 31 0.45 14.24 26.76
CA GLY A 31 -0.40 15.10 25.96
C GLY A 31 0.33 15.65 24.73
N GLU A 32 -0.21 15.28 23.57
CA GLU A 32 0.22 15.67 22.23
C GLU A 32 0.33 17.19 22.14
N LYS A 33 1.55 17.72 22.05
CA LYS A 33 1.73 19.11 21.60
C LYS A 33 1.47 19.13 20.09
N GLU A 34 0.24 19.47 19.70
CA GLU A 34 -0.03 19.93 18.34
C GLU A 34 0.95 21.07 18.02
N GLU A 35 1.90 20.83 17.11
CA GLU A 35 2.71 21.91 16.55
C GLU A 35 1.76 22.90 15.88
N VAL A 36 1.67 24.09 16.47
CA VAL A 36 0.90 25.20 15.90
C VAL A 36 1.53 25.56 14.55
N LEU A 37 0.83 25.24 13.47
CA LEU A 37 1.28 25.57 12.12
C LEU A 37 1.27 27.08 11.92
N VAL A 38 2.43 27.64 11.56
CA VAL A 38 2.55 29.04 11.16
C VAL A 38 1.93 29.21 9.78
N PRO A 39 0.92 30.10 9.59
CA PRO A 39 0.33 30.34 8.28
C PRO A 39 1.36 30.86 7.27
N CYS A 40 1.49 30.16 6.14
CA CYS A 40 2.32 30.55 5.01
C CYS A 40 1.47 30.50 3.74
N PRO A 41 0.82 31.62 3.35
CA PRO A 41 0.02 31.68 2.15
C PRO A 41 0.89 31.80 0.91
N LEU A 42 0.39 31.25 -0.20
CA LEU A 42 1.01 31.42 -1.50
C LEU A 42 1.01 32.90 -1.92
N THR A 43 2.19 33.50 -2.07
CA THR A 43 2.33 34.92 -2.42
C THR A 43 2.40 35.15 -3.93
N GLU A 44 2.19 36.40 -4.36
CA GLU A 44 2.32 36.78 -5.78
C GLU A 44 3.73 36.53 -6.33
N GLU A 45 4.77 36.75 -5.54
CA GLU A 45 6.15 36.47 -5.94
C GLU A 45 6.37 34.98 -6.17
N MET A 46 5.83 34.12 -5.29
CA MET A 46 5.88 32.68 -5.45
C MET A 46 5.06 32.20 -6.66
N LEU A 47 3.95 32.87 -6.98
CA LEU A 47 3.18 32.62 -8.19
C LEU A 47 4.00 32.93 -9.44
N LYS A 48 4.67 34.09 -9.49
CA LYS A 48 5.55 34.46 -10.61
C LYS A 48 6.69 33.47 -10.80
N GLU A 49 7.29 32.99 -9.71
CA GLU A 49 8.35 31.98 -9.75
C GLU A 49 7.85 30.61 -10.23
N GLY A 50 6.67 30.19 -9.76
CA GLY A 50 6.17 28.83 -9.98
C GLY A 50 5.41 28.63 -11.29
N LEU A 51 4.79 29.67 -11.85
CA LEU A 51 4.02 29.59 -13.09
C LEU A 51 4.94 29.48 -14.29
N SER A 52 4.70 28.46 -15.10
CA SER A 52 5.49 28.18 -16.29
C SER A 52 4.67 27.50 -17.38
N LEU A 53 5.33 27.26 -18.54
CA LEU A 53 4.75 26.64 -19.72
C LEU A 53 3.52 27.41 -20.25
N LEU A 54 3.77 28.42 -21.07
CA LEU A 54 2.72 29.22 -21.70
C LEU A 54 2.15 28.47 -22.91
N CYS A 55 0.85 28.18 -22.89
CA CYS A 55 0.16 27.47 -23.97
C CYS A 55 -1.08 28.23 -24.44
N LYS A 56 -1.47 28.00 -25.70
CA LYS A 56 -2.75 28.51 -26.21
C LYS A 56 -3.91 27.82 -25.51
N ILE A 57 -4.89 28.62 -25.08
CA ILE A 57 -6.15 28.09 -24.53
C ILE A 57 -6.99 27.50 -25.66
N GLY A 58 -8.03 26.73 -25.32
CA GLY A 58 -8.80 25.92 -26.30
C GLY A 58 -9.44 26.69 -27.46
N ASN A 59 -9.66 28.01 -27.31
CA ASN A 59 -10.17 28.85 -28.40
C ASN A 59 -9.06 29.36 -29.35
N GLY A 60 -7.78 29.15 -29.04
CA GLY A 60 -6.62 29.60 -29.83
C GLY A 60 -6.32 31.11 -29.77
N LEU A 61 -7.11 31.89 -29.04
CA LEU A 61 -7.08 33.36 -29.03
C LEU A 61 -6.34 33.96 -27.83
N ALA A 62 -6.06 33.17 -26.80
CA ALA A 62 -5.30 33.60 -25.64
C ALA A 62 -4.27 32.56 -25.22
N HIS A 63 -3.35 32.99 -24.34
CA HIS A 63 -2.37 32.11 -23.72
C HIS A 63 -2.62 32.05 -22.22
N ALA A 64 -2.33 30.91 -21.62
CA ALA A 64 -2.34 30.71 -20.18
C ALA A 64 -1.15 29.84 -19.77
N TYR A 65 -0.63 30.07 -18.58
CA TYR A 65 0.31 29.15 -17.95
C TYR A 65 -0.43 27.85 -17.62
N VAL A 66 0.17 26.72 -17.98
CA VAL A 66 -0.43 25.39 -17.74
C VAL A 66 0.35 24.55 -16.74
N LYS A 67 1.49 25.06 -16.25
CA LYS A 67 2.31 24.38 -15.24
C LYS A 67 2.54 25.31 -14.04
N PHE A 68 2.45 24.74 -12.84
CA PHE A 68 2.78 25.42 -11.59
C PHE A 68 3.61 24.51 -10.68
N GLU A 69 4.69 25.03 -10.12
CA GLU A 69 5.55 24.31 -9.17
C GLU A 69 5.92 25.19 -7.99
N ALA A 70 5.63 24.74 -6.76
CA ALA A 70 6.04 25.40 -5.53
C ALA A 70 6.38 24.36 -4.46
N LYS A 71 7.63 23.90 -4.44
CA LYS A 71 8.14 22.88 -3.51
C LYS A 71 8.95 23.50 -2.38
N TYR A 72 8.93 22.88 -1.20
CA TYR A 72 9.75 23.30 -0.05
C TYR A 72 9.55 24.77 0.30
N LYS A 73 8.29 25.22 0.32
CA LYS A 73 7.92 26.61 0.59
C LYS A 73 7.15 26.77 1.90
N ASP A 74 7.03 25.69 2.69
CA ASP A 74 6.25 25.64 3.94
C ASP A 74 4.78 26.06 3.79
N LEU A 75 4.22 25.98 2.56
CA LEU A 75 2.89 26.49 2.24
C LEU A 75 1.82 25.81 3.09
N THR A 76 0.93 26.61 3.69
CA THR A 76 -0.27 26.14 4.38
C THR A 76 -1.55 26.50 3.62
N ASP A 77 -1.49 27.49 2.73
CA ASP A 77 -2.62 28.00 1.96
C ASP A 77 -2.23 28.23 0.49
N ILE A 78 -3.07 27.72 -0.41
CA ILE A 78 -2.94 27.78 -1.87
C ILE A 78 -4.21 28.34 -2.55
N SER A 79 -5.11 29.00 -1.81
CA SER A 79 -6.31 29.67 -2.36
C SER A 79 -6.06 30.50 -3.62
N PRO A 80 -4.93 31.23 -3.77
CA PRO A 80 -4.66 31.97 -5.02
C PRO A 80 -4.62 31.11 -6.29
N LEU A 81 -4.40 29.78 -6.19
CA LEU A 81 -4.42 28.89 -7.34
C LEU A 81 -5.82 28.70 -7.95
N GLU A 82 -6.89 29.00 -7.21
CA GLU A 82 -8.28 28.85 -7.68
C GLU A 82 -8.55 29.63 -8.98
N CYS A 83 -7.84 30.75 -9.20
CA CYS A 83 -7.99 31.58 -10.40
C CYS A 83 -7.26 31.03 -11.64
N PHE A 84 -6.38 30.04 -11.48
CA PHE A 84 -5.54 29.49 -12.56
C PHE A 84 -6.17 28.25 -13.19
N ILE A 85 -7.40 28.39 -13.67
CA ILE A 85 -8.28 27.30 -14.17
C ILE A 85 -7.71 26.49 -15.37
N HIS A 86 -6.66 27.00 -16.00
CA HIS A 86 -6.01 26.36 -17.15
C HIS A 86 -4.77 25.53 -16.77
N LEU A 87 -4.43 25.45 -15.47
CA LEU A 87 -3.35 24.58 -15.01
C LEU A 87 -3.64 23.10 -15.32
N ARG A 88 -2.60 22.41 -15.76
CA ARG A 88 -2.62 20.99 -16.15
C ARG A 88 -1.63 20.16 -15.34
N TYR A 89 -0.51 20.78 -14.96
CA TYR A 89 0.58 20.12 -14.23
C TYR A 89 0.88 20.94 -12.97
N VAL A 90 0.56 20.40 -11.80
CA VAL A 90 0.76 21.09 -10.52
C VAL A 90 1.61 20.24 -9.60
N ASP A 91 2.71 20.81 -9.11
CA ASP A 91 3.57 20.21 -8.08
C ASP A 91 3.65 21.12 -6.84
N LEU A 92 3.05 20.65 -5.76
CA LEU A 92 2.99 21.32 -4.45
C LEU A 92 3.64 20.45 -3.37
N SER A 93 4.56 19.57 -3.77
CA SER A 93 5.20 18.63 -2.85
C SER A 93 6.02 19.36 -1.78
N GLU A 94 6.15 18.75 -0.61
CA GLU A 94 7.05 19.18 0.47
C GLU A 94 6.63 20.55 1.02
N ASN A 95 5.37 20.63 1.45
CA ASN A 95 4.76 21.79 2.08
C ASN A 95 3.95 21.33 3.31
N LYS A 96 3.14 22.21 3.88
CA LYS A 96 2.34 21.96 5.09
C LYS A 96 0.85 22.00 4.80
N LEU A 97 0.46 21.60 3.59
CA LEU A 97 -0.93 21.68 3.12
C LEU A 97 -1.80 20.61 3.77
N GLN A 98 -3.00 21.02 4.18
CA GLN A 98 -4.03 20.13 4.72
C GLN A 98 -5.31 20.14 3.89
N ASP A 99 -5.53 21.21 3.11
CA ASP A 99 -6.74 21.41 2.32
C ASP A 99 -6.45 21.34 0.81
N LEU A 100 -7.31 20.61 0.09
CA LEU A 100 -7.30 20.46 -1.36
C LEU A 100 -8.38 21.31 -2.04
N SER A 101 -9.30 21.92 -1.28
CA SER A 101 -10.45 22.66 -1.82
C SER A 101 -10.07 23.73 -2.86
N PRO A 102 -8.94 24.46 -2.74
CA PRO A 102 -8.52 25.42 -3.76
C PRO A 102 -8.25 24.84 -5.15
N LEU A 103 -8.03 23.52 -5.24
CA LEU A 103 -7.76 22.83 -6.50
C LEU A 103 -9.04 22.44 -7.26
N SER A 104 -10.22 22.63 -6.67
CA SER A 104 -11.51 22.17 -7.23
C SER A 104 -11.85 22.81 -8.59
N ASN A 105 -11.42 24.05 -8.83
CA ASN A 105 -11.69 24.78 -10.06
C ASN A 105 -10.73 24.43 -11.22
N LEU A 106 -9.69 23.63 -10.97
CA LEU A 106 -8.65 23.31 -11.94
C LEU A 106 -9.11 22.14 -12.82
N THR A 107 -10.23 22.33 -13.52
CA THR A 107 -10.92 21.28 -14.28
C THR A 107 -10.09 20.67 -15.42
N HIS A 108 -9.03 21.35 -15.85
CA HIS A 108 -8.09 20.88 -16.89
C HIS A 108 -6.88 20.11 -16.34
N LEU A 109 -6.82 19.88 -15.02
CA LEU A 109 -5.69 19.21 -14.38
C LEU A 109 -5.51 17.79 -14.94
N LEU A 110 -4.29 17.47 -15.35
CA LEU A 110 -3.89 16.15 -15.85
C LEU A 110 -3.00 15.43 -14.83
N TRP A 111 -2.16 16.21 -14.13
CA TRP A 111 -1.13 15.71 -13.25
C TRP A 111 -1.04 16.58 -11.99
N LEU A 112 -1.13 15.94 -10.83
CA LEU A 112 -1.08 16.58 -9.53
C LEU A 112 -0.13 15.85 -8.59
N LYS A 113 0.83 16.56 -8.01
CA LYS A 113 1.73 16.01 -7.00
C LYS A 113 1.65 16.83 -5.72
N MET A 114 1.29 16.15 -4.64
CA MET A 114 1.06 16.71 -3.31
C MET A 114 1.89 15.94 -2.27
N ASP A 115 3.03 15.38 -2.68
CA ASP A 115 3.81 14.51 -1.80
C ASP A 115 4.35 15.30 -0.59
N GLY A 116 4.55 14.66 0.56
CA GLY A 116 5.16 15.32 1.72
C GLY A 116 4.35 16.53 2.22
N ASN A 117 3.04 16.35 2.37
CA ASN A 117 2.13 17.34 2.94
C ASN A 117 1.42 16.73 4.18
N LEU A 118 0.48 17.47 4.75
CA LEU A 118 -0.24 17.10 5.98
C LEU A 118 -1.68 16.63 5.71
N LEU A 119 -2.00 16.21 4.47
CA LEU A 119 -3.35 15.83 4.06
C LEU A 119 -3.86 14.63 4.86
N THR A 120 -5.06 14.74 5.43
CA THR A 120 -5.74 13.65 6.16
C THR A 120 -6.87 13.00 5.37
N SER A 121 -7.32 13.65 4.30
CA SER A 121 -8.34 13.20 3.37
C SER A 121 -7.89 13.45 1.93
N ALA A 122 -8.25 12.57 1.01
CA ALA A 122 -8.09 12.81 -0.43
C ALA A 122 -9.34 13.43 -1.07
N HIS A 123 -10.34 13.79 -0.28
CA HIS A 123 -11.59 14.32 -0.79
C HIS A 123 -11.35 15.56 -1.66
N MET A 124 -11.83 15.51 -2.89
CA MET A 124 -11.80 16.63 -3.83
C MET A 124 -12.92 16.46 -4.87
N GLN A 125 -13.34 17.56 -5.47
CA GLN A 125 -14.32 17.51 -6.56
C GLN A 125 -13.79 16.67 -7.74
N GLU A 126 -14.68 15.99 -8.44
CA GLU A 126 -14.32 15.23 -9.64
C GLU A 126 -13.60 16.12 -10.66
N LEU A 127 -12.35 15.75 -10.96
CA LEU A 127 -11.54 16.34 -12.02
C LEU A 127 -11.61 15.45 -13.26
N PRO A 128 -12.24 15.91 -14.36
CA PRO A 128 -12.60 15.05 -15.49
C PRO A 128 -11.40 14.58 -16.29
N TYR A 129 -10.30 15.32 -16.30
CA TYR A 129 -9.11 14.96 -17.09
C TYR A 129 -7.93 14.47 -16.26
N LEU A 130 -8.07 14.38 -14.93
CA LEU A 130 -6.98 14.00 -14.04
C LEU A 130 -6.54 12.57 -14.34
N GLN A 131 -5.26 12.39 -14.67
CA GLN A 131 -4.65 11.12 -15.03
C GLN A 131 -3.65 10.64 -14.00
N VAL A 132 -2.94 11.55 -13.35
CA VAL A 132 -1.90 11.18 -12.38
C VAL A 132 -2.07 12.02 -11.14
N ILE A 133 -2.13 11.35 -9.99
CA ILE A 133 -2.08 11.99 -8.69
C ILE A 133 -1.12 11.27 -7.75
N SER A 134 -0.40 12.04 -6.95
CA SER A 134 0.48 11.51 -5.93
C SER A 134 0.24 12.27 -4.63
N PHE A 135 -0.08 11.51 -3.59
CA PHE A 135 -0.17 11.97 -2.20
C PHE A 135 0.82 11.19 -1.33
N ALA A 136 2.00 10.86 -1.87
CA ALA A 136 2.99 10.15 -1.08
C ALA A 136 3.36 10.95 0.17
N HIS A 137 3.77 10.28 1.23
CA HIS A 137 4.24 10.93 2.45
C HIS A 137 3.22 11.90 3.07
N ASN A 138 1.92 11.58 2.97
CA ASN A 138 0.82 12.29 3.64
C ASN A 138 0.21 11.47 4.81
N ARG A 139 -0.84 12.01 5.43
CA ARG A 139 -1.58 11.43 6.55
C ARG A 139 -3.00 10.96 6.15
N ILE A 140 -3.23 10.66 4.87
CA ILE A 140 -4.57 10.35 4.33
C ILE A 140 -5.12 9.07 4.98
N LYS A 141 -6.29 9.21 5.62
CA LYS A 141 -7.03 8.12 6.28
C LYS A 141 -8.27 7.70 5.49
N ASN A 142 -8.88 8.65 4.77
CA ASN A 142 -10.13 8.46 4.02
C ASN A 142 -9.95 8.84 2.55
N MET A 143 -10.51 8.02 1.66
CA MET A 143 -10.59 8.26 0.21
C MET A 143 -12.04 8.34 -0.29
N GLU A 144 -13.01 8.48 0.62
CA GLU A 144 -14.43 8.59 0.28
C GLU A 144 -14.71 9.78 -0.64
N GLY A 145 -15.50 9.51 -1.68
CA GLY A 145 -15.84 10.50 -2.71
C GLY A 145 -14.69 10.81 -3.68
N PHE A 146 -13.54 10.16 -3.56
CA PHE A 146 -12.42 10.33 -4.50
C PHE A 146 -12.74 9.63 -5.83
N THR A 147 -13.36 10.35 -6.76
CA THR A 147 -13.82 9.81 -8.05
C THR A 147 -13.23 10.64 -9.19
N HIS A 148 -12.40 10.02 -10.03
CA HIS A 148 -11.77 10.67 -11.18
C HIS A 148 -11.75 9.72 -12.38
N PRO A 149 -12.63 9.92 -13.39
CA PRO A 149 -12.93 8.90 -14.40
C PRO A 149 -11.74 8.51 -15.28
N HIS A 150 -10.81 9.44 -15.50
CA HIS A 150 -9.63 9.27 -16.34
C HIS A 150 -8.34 9.03 -15.55
N LEU A 151 -8.44 8.84 -14.22
CA LEU A 151 -7.26 8.60 -13.40
C LEU A 151 -6.60 7.31 -13.88
N ALA A 152 -5.30 7.40 -14.13
CA ALA A 152 -4.45 6.26 -14.38
C ALA A 152 -3.71 5.97 -13.08
N ASN A 153 -2.85 6.89 -12.66
CA ASN A 153 -1.89 6.67 -11.61
C ASN A 153 -2.32 7.34 -10.30
N LEU A 154 -2.44 6.54 -9.23
CA LEU A 154 -2.59 7.04 -7.86
C LEU A 154 -1.49 6.47 -6.97
N ASN A 155 -0.72 7.35 -6.33
CA ASN A 155 0.32 7.02 -5.38
C ASN A 155 -0.06 7.49 -3.97
N LEU A 156 -0.21 6.56 -3.03
CA LEU A 156 -0.50 6.83 -1.61
C LEU A 156 0.62 6.28 -0.69
N LYS A 157 1.86 6.27 -1.17
CA LYS A 157 3.01 5.76 -0.40
C LYS A 157 3.11 6.47 0.96
N GLY A 158 3.30 5.73 2.06
CA GLY A 158 3.48 6.29 3.40
C GLY A 158 4.86 6.95 3.61
N GLY A 159 4.96 7.85 4.60
CA GLY A 159 6.22 8.38 5.13
C GLY A 159 7.12 7.29 5.71
N THR A 160 8.43 7.34 5.45
CA THR A 160 9.45 6.46 6.04
C THR A 160 10.11 7.08 7.27
N ASP A 161 9.47 8.03 7.96
CA ASP A 161 10.14 8.72 9.06
C ASP A 161 10.36 7.75 10.24
N TYR A 162 11.63 7.40 10.45
CA TYR A 162 12.14 6.52 11.49
C TYR A 162 12.00 7.13 12.90
N SER A 163 11.59 8.40 13.02
CA SER A 163 11.52 9.11 14.31
C SER A 163 10.13 9.15 14.97
N LEU A 164 9.07 8.74 14.29
CA LEU A 164 7.71 8.91 14.82
C LEU A 164 6.93 7.58 14.79
N ARG A 165 6.83 6.94 15.96
CA ARG A 165 6.02 5.73 16.26
C ARG A 165 4.50 5.91 16.02
N TYR A 166 4.07 6.94 15.28
CA TYR A 166 2.73 7.52 15.22
C TYR A 166 1.63 6.75 14.45
N ASN A 167 1.82 5.48 14.09
CA ASN A 167 0.94 4.89 13.07
C ASN A 167 0.40 3.50 13.39
N ALA A 168 0.09 3.14 14.64
CA ALA A 168 -0.32 1.78 15.02
C ALA A 168 -1.63 1.24 14.36
N HIS A 169 -2.53 2.08 13.82
CA HIS A 169 -3.89 1.63 13.41
C HIS A 169 -4.42 2.23 12.09
N ARG A 170 -3.64 2.24 11.00
CA ARG A 170 -4.12 2.76 9.70
C ARG A 170 -5.08 1.77 9.02
N LYS A 171 -6.40 2.00 9.14
CA LYS A 171 -7.43 1.40 8.28
C LYS A 171 -7.69 2.35 7.10
N LEU A 172 -7.13 2.05 5.93
CA LEU A 172 -7.44 2.80 4.71
C LEU A 172 -8.77 2.29 4.17
N THR A 173 -9.83 3.08 4.27
CA THR A 173 -11.11 2.78 3.63
C THR A 173 -11.12 3.43 2.25
N LEU A 174 -11.24 2.62 1.19
CA LEU A 174 -11.45 3.12 -0.16
C LEU A 174 -12.93 2.94 -0.53
N SER A 175 -13.62 4.03 -0.84
CA SER A 175 -14.94 4.01 -1.49
C SER A 175 -14.94 5.05 -2.61
N GLY A 176 -15.34 4.67 -3.83
CA GLY A 176 -15.60 5.61 -4.94
C GLY A 176 -14.52 5.81 -6.02
N VAL A 177 -13.39 5.10 -6.01
CA VAL A 177 -12.26 5.40 -6.94
C VAL A 177 -12.34 4.68 -8.30
N ASN A 178 -13.01 5.27 -9.29
CA ASN A 178 -12.99 4.75 -10.68
C ASN A 178 -11.69 5.11 -11.45
N SER A 179 -10.56 4.47 -11.11
CA SER A 179 -9.29 4.65 -11.82
C SER A 179 -9.02 3.53 -12.83
N HIS A 180 -8.55 3.90 -14.03
CA HIS A 180 -8.37 3.01 -15.17
C HIS A 180 -6.98 2.35 -15.28
N TYR A 181 -5.89 2.87 -14.72
CA TYR A 181 -4.56 2.29 -15.00
C TYR A 181 -3.46 2.63 -13.97
N PHE A 182 -3.26 1.76 -12.96
CA PHE A 182 -2.11 1.69 -12.03
C PHE A 182 -2.31 2.39 -10.66
N PHE A 183 -2.37 1.60 -9.59
CA PHE A 183 -2.57 2.10 -8.23
C PHE A 183 -1.45 1.56 -7.34
N VAL A 184 -0.71 2.46 -6.71
CA VAL A 184 0.40 2.13 -5.81
C VAL A 184 0.05 2.55 -4.39
N LEU A 185 -0.24 1.55 -3.56
CA LEU A 185 -0.25 1.61 -2.12
C LEU A 185 1.07 1.06 -1.55
N GLY A 186 2.16 1.77 -1.83
CA GLY A 186 3.33 1.68 -0.96
C GLY A 186 4.65 1.31 -1.60
N HIS A 187 5.67 1.91 -1.00
CA HIS A 187 6.98 1.34 -0.77
C HIS A 187 7.31 1.82 0.66
N SER A 188 7.36 0.91 1.63
CA SER A 188 7.75 1.14 3.04
C SER A 188 6.98 2.24 3.80
N GLY A 189 6.06 1.86 4.70
CA GLY A 189 5.56 2.76 5.75
C GLY A 189 4.04 2.82 5.95
N ASN A 190 3.26 2.13 5.11
CA ASN A 190 1.82 2.01 5.34
C ASN A 190 1.55 0.79 6.24
N LYS A 191 0.72 0.94 7.29
CA LYS A 191 0.34 -0.16 8.20
C LYS A 191 -1.03 -0.75 7.80
N ILE A 192 -1.27 -0.94 6.50
CA ILE A 192 -2.54 -1.50 6.01
C ILE A 192 -2.60 -2.96 6.47
N GLN A 193 -3.62 -3.29 7.28
CA GLN A 193 -3.85 -4.63 7.82
C GLN A 193 -4.88 -5.43 7.02
N THR A 194 -5.78 -4.75 6.30
CA THR A 194 -6.83 -5.40 5.50
C THR A 194 -7.04 -4.73 4.17
N ALA A 195 -7.36 -5.54 3.15
CA ALA A 195 -7.74 -5.10 1.81
C ALA A 195 -9.28 -4.98 1.63
N LEU A 196 -10.07 -5.15 2.70
CA LEU A 196 -11.53 -5.00 2.65
C LEU A 196 -11.93 -3.56 2.26
N GLY A 197 -12.86 -3.46 1.31
CA GLY A 197 -13.38 -2.18 0.79
C GLY A 197 -12.73 -1.71 -0.53
N LEU A 198 -11.56 -2.23 -0.90
CA LEU A 198 -10.89 -1.87 -2.16
C LEU A 198 -11.75 -2.21 -3.41
N SER A 199 -12.55 -3.27 -3.32
CA SER A 199 -13.25 -3.91 -4.43
C SER A 199 -14.43 -3.12 -5.01
N GLN A 200 -15.17 -2.36 -4.20
CA GLN A 200 -16.31 -1.57 -4.69
C GLN A 200 -15.86 -0.32 -5.45
N ALA A 201 -14.63 0.14 -5.20
CA ALA A 201 -14.08 1.35 -5.77
C ALA A 201 -13.33 1.08 -7.09
N LEU A 202 -12.47 0.06 -7.14
CA LEU A 202 -11.38 -0.05 -8.13
C LEU A 202 -11.63 -1.09 -9.23
N TYR A 203 -12.86 -1.21 -9.76
CA TYR A 203 -13.25 -2.25 -10.73
C TYR A 203 -12.42 -2.31 -12.02
N SER A 204 -11.83 -1.18 -12.43
CA SER A 204 -10.99 -1.09 -13.64
C SER A 204 -9.50 -1.26 -13.39
N LEU A 205 -9.09 -1.48 -12.15
CA LEU A 205 -7.69 -1.48 -11.78
C LEU A 205 -6.94 -2.68 -12.40
N ARG A 206 -5.80 -2.39 -13.03
CA ARG A 206 -4.94 -3.42 -13.68
C ARG A 206 -3.70 -3.78 -12.91
N ILE A 207 -3.17 -2.85 -12.12
CA ILE A 207 -1.94 -3.06 -11.35
C ILE A 207 -2.15 -2.48 -9.96
N LEU A 208 -1.93 -3.32 -8.96
CA LEU A 208 -2.02 -2.96 -7.55
C LEU A 208 -0.68 -3.28 -6.89
N GLU A 209 -0.04 -2.25 -6.35
CA GLU A 209 1.17 -2.39 -5.53
C GLU A 209 0.82 -2.12 -4.07
N LEU A 210 1.16 -3.07 -3.21
CA LEU A 210 0.82 -3.15 -1.79
C LEU A 210 2.04 -3.63 -0.97
N ARG A 211 3.25 -3.52 -1.51
CA ARG A 211 4.48 -3.95 -0.84
C ARG A 211 4.81 -3.14 0.41
N GLY A 212 5.31 -3.82 1.44
CA GLY A 212 5.76 -3.16 2.67
C GLY A 212 4.61 -2.69 3.55
N ASN A 213 3.52 -3.47 3.59
CA ASN A 213 2.36 -3.26 4.45
C ASN A 213 2.31 -4.32 5.56
N LYS A 214 1.16 -4.48 6.24
CA LYS A 214 0.94 -5.45 7.33
C LYS A 214 -0.24 -6.38 7.02
N LEU A 215 -0.47 -6.70 5.75
CA LEU A 215 -1.54 -7.60 5.36
C LEU A 215 -1.25 -9.00 5.89
N GLU A 216 -2.23 -9.61 6.55
CA GLU A 216 -2.13 -10.99 7.04
C GLU A 216 -2.83 -12.01 6.11
N SER A 217 -3.72 -11.53 5.24
CA SER A 217 -4.35 -12.33 4.19
C SER A 217 -4.62 -11.50 2.94
N THR A 218 -4.96 -12.16 1.84
CA THR A 218 -5.43 -11.50 0.61
C THR A 218 -6.94 -11.21 0.58
N ALA A 219 -7.65 -11.47 1.68
CA ALA A 219 -9.09 -11.30 1.76
C ALA A 219 -9.53 -9.85 1.44
N GLY A 220 -10.60 -9.72 0.65
CA GLY A 220 -11.15 -8.42 0.25
C GLY A 220 -10.61 -7.87 -1.07
N LEU A 221 -9.60 -8.51 -1.68
CA LEU A 221 -9.08 -8.16 -3.00
C LEU A 221 -9.99 -8.68 -4.14
N TYR A 222 -11.19 -8.12 -4.27
CA TYR A 222 -12.08 -8.42 -5.40
C TYR A 222 -11.93 -7.37 -6.51
N LEU A 223 -10.95 -7.59 -7.41
CA LEU A 223 -10.57 -6.66 -8.48
C LEU A 223 -10.52 -7.39 -9.83
N PRO A 224 -11.66 -7.62 -10.50
CA PRO A 224 -11.78 -8.59 -11.59
C PRO A 224 -10.94 -8.27 -12.83
N LYS A 225 -10.52 -7.01 -13.02
CA LYS A 225 -9.65 -6.59 -14.14
C LYS A 225 -8.16 -6.52 -13.77
N LEU A 226 -7.78 -6.93 -12.57
CA LEU A 226 -6.41 -6.86 -12.08
C LEU A 226 -5.52 -7.83 -12.86
N LYS A 227 -4.39 -7.32 -13.36
CA LYS A 227 -3.38 -8.08 -14.13
C LYS A 227 -2.09 -8.30 -13.35
N LYS A 228 -1.70 -7.36 -12.47
CA LYS A 228 -0.50 -7.48 -11.66
C LYS A 228 -0.80 -7.09 -10.21
N LEU A 229 -0.38 -7.93 -9.28
CA LEU A 229 -0.56 -7.73 -7.86
C LEU A 229 0.79 -7.91 -7.16
N TYR A 230 1.22 -6.88 -6.45
CA TYR A 230 2.46 -6.87 -5.71
C TYR A 230 2.15 -6.75 -4.22
N LEU A 231 2.46 -7.80 -3.46
CA LEU A 231 2.16 -7.98 -2.04
C LEU A 231 3.42 -8.30 -1.24
N ALA A 232 4.61 -8.03 -1.79
CA ALA A 232 5.85 -8.40 -1.13
C ALA A 232 6.02 -7.68 0.23
N GLN A 233 6.82 -8.22 1.16
CA GLN A 233 7.10 -7.58 2.45
C GLN A 233 5.80 -7.25 3.22
N ASN A 234 4.95 -8.24 3.40
CA ASN A 234 3.76 -8.19 4.25
C ASN A 234 3.86 -9.33 5.31
N ALA A 235 2.78 -9.61 6.04
CA ALA A 235 2.70 -10.71 7.00
C ALA A 235 1.67 -11.76 6.55
N ILE A 236 1.54 -11.98 5.24
CA ILE A 236 0.46 -12.81 4.67
C ILE A 236 0.71 -14.27 5.02
N ARG A 237 -0.28 -14.90 5.68
CA ARG A 237 -0.30 -16.32 6.06
C ARG A 237 -1.34 -17.13 5.30
N SER A 238 -2.40 -16.50 4.79
CA SER A 238 -3.45 -17.15 4.01
C SER A 238 -3.78 -16.42 2.71
N LEU A 239 -4.06 -17.20 1.66
CA LEU A 239 -4.57 -16.69 0.39
C LEU A 239 -6.08 -16.95 0.31
N GLU A 240 -6.84 -15.87 0.19
CA GLU A 240 -8.30 -15.86 0.14
C GLU A 240 -8.78 -14.89 -0.94
N GLY A 241 -9.76 -15.30 -1.74
CA GLY A 241 -10.41 -14.46 -2.75
C GLY A 241 -9.59 -14.22 -4.03
N LEU A 242 -8.40 -14.81 -4.16
CA LEU A 242 -7.58 -14.69 -5.37
C LEU A 242 -8.22 -15.39 -6.57
N GLU A 243 -9.07 -16.39 -6.35
CA GLU A 243 -9.81 -17.13 -7.36
C GLU A 243 -10.73 -16.24 -8.21
N ALA A 244 -11.12 -15.08 -7.69
CA ALA A 244 -11.91 -14.07 -8.40
C ALA A 244 -11.09 -13.20 -9.37
N LEU A 245 -9.76 -13.22 -9.25
CA LEU A 245 -8.85 -12.40 -10.07
C LEU A 245 -8.48 -13.13 -11.37
N GLU A 246 -9.48 -13.45 -12.20
CA GLU A 246 -9.28 -14.30 -13.40
C GLU A 246 -8.28 -13.74 -14.43
N GLN A 247 -8.07 -12.42 -14.44
CA GLN A 247 -7.15 -11.72 -15.35
C GLN A 247 -5.73 -11.57 -14.79
N LEU A 248 -5.48 -12.03 -13.56
CA LEU A 248 -4.21 -11.86 -12.88
C LEU A 248 -3.13 -12.67 -13.60
N SER A 249 -2.07 -11.98 -14.01
CA SER A 249 -0.94 -12.55 -14.77
C SER A 249 0.36 -12.58 -13.99
N THR A 250 0.51 -11.69 -13.00
CA THR A 250 1.71 -11.54 -12.19
C THR A 250 1.30 -11.38 -10.73
N LEU A 251 1.81 -12.25 -9.87
CA LEU A 251 1.63 -12.18 -8.43
C LEU A 251 2.98 -12.22 -7.71
N HIS A 252 3.28 -11.19 -6.91
CA HIS A 252 4.46 -11.14 -6.06
C HIS A 252 4.05 -11.23 -4.59
N LEU A 253 4.51 -12.28 -3.91
CA LEU A 253 4.28 -12.60 -2.50
C LEU A 253 5.61 -12.77 -1.74
N ARG A 254 6.72 -12.27 -2.28
CA ARG A 254 8.04 -12.37 -1.64
C ARG A 254 8.05 -11.76 -0.23
N ASP A 255 8.82 -12.31 0.71
CA ASP A 255 8.97 -11.80 2.07
C ASP A 255 7.58 -11.72 2.75
N ASN A 256 6.94 -12.88 2.91
CA ASN A 256 5.67 -13.08 3.64
C ASN A 256 5.79 -14.31 4.57
N GLU A 257 4.69 -14.73 5.17
CA GLU A 257 4.64 -15.81 6.16
C GLU A 257 3.78 -17.00 5.66
N LEU A 258 3.78 -17.25 4.35
CA LEU A 258 3.02 -18.37 3.76
C LEU A 258 3.72 -19.69 4.06
N GLU A 259 3.05 -20.57 4.79
CA GLU A 259 3.48 -21.96 4.99
C GLU A 259 2.77 -22.92 4.03
N THR A 260 1.52 -22.61 3.67
CA THR A 260 0.71 -23.39 2.72
C THR A 260 0.42 -22.61 1.45
N LEU A 261 0.17 -23.33 0.36
CA LEU A 261 -0.24 -22.80 -0.94
C LEU A 261 -1.72 -23.08 -1.23
N ASP A 262 -2.53 -23.13 -0.17
CA ASP A 262 -3.98 -23.14 -0.30
C ASP A 262 -4.48 -21.80 -0.84
N GLY A 263 -5.61 -21.80 -1.56
CA GLY A 263 -6.21 -20.60 -2.17
C GLY A 263 -5.85 -20.38 -3.64
N PHE A 264 -4.85 -21.09 -4.19
CA PHE A 264 -4.70 -21.19 -5.64
C PHE A 264 -5.77 -22.10 -6.25
N SER A 265 -6.31 -21.70 -7.40
CA SER A 265 -7.42 -22.38 -8.06
C SER A 265 -7.29 -22.36 -9.57
N SER A 266 -7.91 -23.33 -10.24
CA SER A 266 -7.97 -23.41 -11.71
C SER A 266 -8.74 -22.26 -12.37
N SER A 267 -9.49 -21.47 -11.60
CA SER A 267 -10.12 -20.22 -12.08
C SER A 267 -9.10 -19.13 -12.42
N MET A 268 -7.87 -19.21 -11.91
CA MET A 268 -6.78 -18.25 -12.16
C MET A 268 -6.13 -18.47 -13.53
N LYS A 269 -6.94 -18.37 -14.59
CA LYS A 269 -6.63 -18.76 -15.98
C LYS A 269 -5.46 -18.02 -16.62
N CYS A 270 -5.04 -16.89 -16.06
CA CYS A 270 -4.02 -16.02 -16.67
C CYS A 270 -2.70 -15.97 -15.91
N LEU A 271 -2.58 -16.60 -14.73
CA LEU A 271 -1.42 -16.43 -13.85
C LEU A 271 -0.18 -17.11 -14.46
N GLN A 272 0.79 -16.28 -14.90
CA GLN A 272 1.99 -16.73 -15.61
C GLN A 272 3.25 -16.62 -14.76
N TYR A 273 3.30 -15.66 -13.85
CA TYR A 273 4.43 -15.40 -12.98
C TYR A 273 3.99 -15.37 -11.53
N LEU A 274 4.63 -16.20 -10.71
CA LEU A 274 4.41 -16.29 -9.27
C LEU A 274 5.76 -16.21 -8.54
N ASN A 275 5.86 -15.29 -7.58
CA ASN A 275 7.05 -15.13 -6.76
C ASN A 275 6.69 -15.32 -5.29
N LEU A 276 7.17 -16.42 -4.73
CA LEU A 276 6.97 -16.87 -3.34
C LEU A 276 8.30 -16.86 -2.56
N ARG A 277 9.33 -16.18 -3.06
CA ARG A 277 10.65 -16.12 -2.42
C ARG A 277 10.54 -15.71 -0.95
N ASN A 278 11.30 -16.33 -0.05
CA ASN A 278 11.35 -15.96 1.36
C ASN A 278 9.95 -16.01 2.02
N ASN A 279 9.42 -17.22 2.10
CA ASN A 279 8.20 -17.61 2.82
C ASN A 279 8.51 -18.87 3.67
N GLY A 280 7.51 -19.48 4.29
CA GLY A 280 7.62 -20.67 5.15
C GLY A 280 7.35 -22.00 4.45
N ILE A 281 7.44 -22.08 3.12
CA ILE A 281 7.02 -23.29 2.37
C ILE A 281 8.04 -24.41 2.56
N SER A 282 7.67 -25.45 3.31
CA SER A 282 8.61 -26.50 3.74
C SER A 282 8.54 -27.80 2.95
N SER A 283 7.44 -28.06 2.24
CA SER A 283 7.18 -29.36 1.60
C SER A 283 6.83 -29.23 0.12
N PHE A 284 7.29 -30.20 -0.68
CA PHE A 284 6.87 -30.34 -2.07
C PHE A 284 5.38 -30.69 -2.22
N GLN A 285 4.70 -31.17 -1.17
CA GLN A 285 3.25 -31.36 -1.21
C GLN A 285 2.51 -30.02 -1.40
N GLU A 286 3.05 -28.93 -0.85
CA GLU A 286 2.50 -27.59 -1.05
C GLU A 286 2.74 -27.12 -2.49
N VAL A 287 3.93 -27.36 -3.04
CA VAL A 287 4.25 -27.04 -4.44
C VAL A 287 3.32 -27.76 -5.40
N ALA A 288 2.94 -29.01 -5.10
CA ALA A 288 2.01 -29.79 -5.93
C ALA A 288 0.62 -29.13 -6.05
N LYS A 289 0.20 -28.30 -5.08
CA LYS A 289 -1.07 -27.55 -5.16
C LYS A 289 -1.07 -26.55 -6.33
N LEU A 290 0.09 -26.10 -6.79
CA LEU A 290 0.21 -25.19 -7.93
C LEU A 290 -0.09 -25.85 -9.28
N GLN A 291 -0.22 -27.19 -9.35
CA GLN A 291 -0.58 -27.92 -10.57
C GLN A 291 -1.93 -27.47 -11.15
N VAL A 292 -2.80 -26.89 -10.32
CA VAL A 292 -4.10 -26.36 -10.76
C VAL A 292 -3.97 -25.13 -11.67
N LEU A 293 -2.81 -24.47 -11.72
CA LEU A 293 -2.59 -23.23 -12.47
C LEU A 293 -2.22 -23.55 -13.94
N PRO A 294 -3.13 -23.30 -14.91
CA PRO A 294 -3.00 -23.87 -16.25
C PRO A 294 -1.91 -23.23 -17.12
N VAL A 295 -1.48 -22.01 -16.80
CA VAL A 295 -0.55 -21.22 -17.63
C VAL A 295 0.64 -20.69 -16.85
N LEU A 296 0.94 -21.26 -15.68
CA LEU A 296 2.09 -20.84 -14.88
C LEU A 296 3.38 -21.16 -15.63
N GLN A 297 4.18 -20.14 -15.90
CA GLN A 297 5.42 -20.27 -16.69
C GLN A 297 6.67 -20.00 -15.85
N ALA A 298 6.59 -19.14 -14.86
CA ALA A 298 7.72 -18.75 -14.04
C ALA A 298 7.36 -18.79 -12.56
N LEU A 299 8.14 -19.54 -11.80
CA LEU A 299 8.02 -19.69 -10.36
C LEU A 299 9.32 -19.27 -9.68
N VAL A 300 9.22 -18.52 -8.59
CA VAL A 300 10.35 -18.22 -7.70
C VAL A 300 10.00 -18.71 -6.31
N LEU A 301 10.82 -19.61 -5.79
CA LEU A 301 10.64 -20.30 -4.51
C LEU A 301 11.93 -20.30 -3.66
N MET A 302 13.04 -19.71 -4.14
CA MET A 302 14.25 -19.53 -3.32
C MET A 302 13.96 -18.97 -1.92
N ASP A 303 14.85 -19.26 -0.97
CA ASP A 303 14.76 -18.82 0.41
C ASP A 303 13.49 -19.33 1.12
N ASN A 304 12.95 -20.47 0.68
CA ASN A 304 11.95 -21.24 1.44
C ASN A 304 12.60 -22.51 1.99
N PRO A 305 12.12 -23.08 3.11
CA PRO A 305 12.71 -24.31 3.65
C PRO A 305 12.75 -25.49 2.66
N CYS A 306 11.81 -25.59 1.71
CA CYS A 306 11.86 -26.62 0.66
C CYS A 306 13.05 -26.46 -0.30
N SER A 307 13.62 -25.26 -0.42
CA SER A 307 14.75 -24.97 -1.31
C SER A 307 16.11 -25.44 -0.80
N ASP A 308 16.20 -25.84 0.48
CA ASP A 308 17.42 -26.40 1.07
C ASP A 308 17.66 -27.87 0.69
N ASP A 309 16.64 -28.55 0.15
CA ASP A 309 16.76 -29.93 -0.29
C ASP A 309 17.63 -30.04 -1.55
N THR A 310 18.59 -30.97 -1.55
CA THR A 310 19.46 -31.22 -2.72
C THR A 310 18.71 -31.61 -4.00
N SER A 311 17.52 -32.21 -3.85
CA SER A 311 16.63 -32.62 -4.94
C SER A 311 15.61 -31.56 -5.33
N TYR A 312 15.60 -30.41 -4.64
CA TYR A 312 14.62 -29.32 -4.77
C TYR A 312 14.21 -29.03 -6.21
N ARG A 313 15.20 -28.75 -7.07
CA ARG A 313 14.93 -28.39 -8.46
C ARG A 313 14.26 -29.51 -9.24
N GLN A 314 14.69 -30.76 -9.04
CA GLN A 314 14.13 -31.92 -9.74
C GLN A 314 12.69 -32.17 -9.30
N GLU A 315 12.42 -32.16 -8.00
CA GLU A 315 11.08 -32.40 -7.45
C GLU A 315 10.08 -31.33 -7.90
N VAL A 316 10.47 -30.05 -7.87
CA VAL A 316 9.59 -28.96 -8.37
C VAL A 316 9.26 -29.14 -9.85
N LEU A 317 10.25 -29.51 -10.68
CA LEU A 317 10.04 -29.71 -12.13
C LEU A 317 9.27 -31.00 -12.45
N ILE A 318 9.35 -32.04 -11.63
CA ILE A 318 8.52 -33.25 -11.75
C ILE A 318 7.05 -32.89 -11.50
N GLN A 319 6.78 -32.07 -10.49
CA GLN A 319 5.42 -31.65 -10.14
C GLN A 319 4.85 -30.61 -11.11
N LEU A 320 5.70 -29.71 -11.63
CA LEU A 320 5.31 -28.62 -12.50
C LEU A 320 6.10 -28.67 -13.84
N PRO A 321 5.91 -29.72 -14.65
CA PRO A 321 6.71 -29.96 -15.86
C PRO A 321 6.53 -28.91 -16.96
N HIS A 322 5.48 -28.08 -16.86
CA HIS A 322 5.18 -27.01 -17.83
C HIS A 322 5.88 -25.68 -17.52
N LEU A 323 6.60 -25.58 -16.39
CA LEU A 323 7.36 -24.38 -16.06
C LEU A 323 8.43 -24.12 -17.13
N LYS A 324 8.59 -22.85 -17.50
CA LYS A 324 9.68 -22.39 -18.36
C LYS A 324 10.87 -21.89 -17.54
N ARG A 325 10.63 -21.41 -16.33
CA ARG A 325 11.65 -20.86 -15.44
C ARG A 325 11.36 -21.19 -13.98
N LEU A 326 12.39 -21.61 -13.27
CA LEU A 326 12.42 -21.79 -11.82
C LEU A 326 13.57 -20.95 -11.27
N ASP A 327 13.29 -20.06 -10.31
CA ASP A 327 14.29 -19.24 -9.60
C ASP A 327 15.20 -18.39 -10.50
N LYS A 328 14.61 -17.89 -11.59
CA LYS A 328 15.25 -17.12 -12.67
C LYS A 328 16.05 -17.96 -13.66
N GLU A 329 16.33 -19.22 -13.35
CA GLU A 329 16.97 -20.16 -14.29
C GLU A 329 15.92 -20.77 -15.23
N PRO A 330 16.25 -21.06 -16.51
CA PRO A 330 15.39 -21.83 -17.39
C PRO A 330 15.07 -23.19 -16.77
N ALA A 331 13.84 -23.69 -16.92
CA ALA A 331 13.44 -25.04 -16.48
C ALA A 331 14.08 -26.13 -17.36
N GLU A 332 14.37 -25.79 -18.61
CA GLU A 332 15.17 -26.60 -19.51
C GLU A 332 16.63 -26.61 -19.03
N GLN A 333 17.14 -27.78 -18.65
CA GLN A 333 18.57 -28.08 -18.66
C GLN A 333 18.75 -29.19 -19.70
N ASN A 334 19.72 -28.98 -20.61
CA ASN A 334 20.13 -29.84 -21.73
C ASN A 334 20.07 -31.34 -21.45
#